data_AF-A0A960JFB4-F1
#
_entry.id   AF-A0A960JFB4-F1
#
_cell.length_a   1.000
_cell.length_b   1.000
_cell.length_c   1.000
_cell.angle_alpha   90.00
_cell.angle_beta   90.00
_cell.angle_gamma   90.00
#
_symmetry.space_group_name_H-M   'P 1'
#
loop_
_entity.id
_entity.type
_entity.pdbx_description
1 polymer ?
#
loop_
_entity_poly.entity_id
_entity_poly.type
_entity_poly.pdbx_seq_one_letter_code
_entity_poly.pdbx_strand_id
1 'polypeptide(L)'
;MISNLSKTEQKKLFEDLFYLHTAELFSFCDRHRIPYKILIETNNGELKTTRDRDRKKIVLRRITHFLKTGEISKPTVFVKGVVELSGLPDVIGKDDRIFYGCYEKKNPKMIALLSELTGGRYRNGAVARILLRDFWARGEAPTFVEFAKVWEKAAEEYSLDQHPEAAYLTDRSKGTAGGDWKTIRDMKASRVLRILERL
;
A
#
# COMPACT_ATOMS: atom_id res chain seq x y z
N MET A 1 -10.74 -22.63 5.71
CA MET A 1 -9.27 -22.50 5.89
C MET A 1 -8.56 -23.39 4.90
N ILE A 2 -7.39 -22.99 4.39
CA ILE A 2 -6.64 -23.75 3.37
C ILE A 2 -6.02 -25.06 3.89
N SER A 3 -6.42 -25.52 5.08
CA SER A 3 -5.97 -26.76 5.73
C SER A 3 -6.23 -28.01 4.90
N ASN A 4 -7.21 -27.95 4.00
CA ASN A 4 -7.54 -29.04 3.08
C ASN A 4 -6.58 -29.13 1.88
N LEU A 5 -5.68 -28.14 1.69
CA LEU A 5 -4.64 -28.17 0.67
C LEU A 5 -3.36 -28.80 1.22
N SER A 6 -2.63 -29.53 0.38
CA SER A 6 -1.28 -30.00 0.70
C SER A 6 -0.32 -28.83 0.94
N LYS A 7 0.80 -29.08 1.64
CA LYS A 7 1.81 -28.03 1.90
C LYS A 7 2.38 -27.41 0.63
N THR A 8 2.55 -28.22 -0.42
CA THR A 8 2.99 -27.75 -1.74
C THR A 8 1.97 -26.82 -2.39
N GLU A 9 0.67 -27.17 -2.33
CA GLU A 9 -0.40 -26.32 -2.86
C GLU A 9 -0.55 -25.02 -2.06
N GLN A 10 -0.44 -25.08 -0.73
CA GLN A 10 -0.45 -23.87 0.11
C GLN A 10 0.71 -22.95 -0.24
N LYS A 11 1.92 -23.47 -0.38
CA LYS A 11 3.09 -22.68 -0.81
C LYS A 11 2.83 -22.04 -2.17
N LYS A 12 2.30 -22.81 -3.12
CA LYS A 12 2.06 -22.32 -4.48
C LYS A 12 0.98 -21.23 -4.51
N LEU A 13 -0.09 -21.41 -3.74
CA LEU A 13 -1.13 -20.40 -3.56
C LEU A 13 -0.54 -19.07 -3.07
N PHE A 14 0.33 -19.09 -2.06
CA PHE A 14 0.93 -17.87 -1.52
C PHE A 14 1.90 -17.19 -2.50
N GLU A 15 2.65 -17.96 -3.29
CA GLU A 15 3.49 -17.41 -4.36
C GLU A 15 2.65 -16.73 -5.46
N ASP A 16 1.53 -17.35 -5.84
CA ASP A 16 0.72 -16.85 -6.95
C ASP A 16 -0.24 -15.73 -6.54
N LEU A 17 -0.57 -15.58 -5.24
CA LEU A 17 -1.40 -14.49 -4.73
C LEU A 17 -0.85 -13.11 -5.15
N PHE A 18 0.47 -12.98 -5.25
CA PHE A 18 1.12 -11.74 -5.69
C PHE A 18 0.79 -11.35 -7.14
N TYR A 19 0.29 -12.27 -7.96
CA TYR A 19 -0.10 -12.02 -9.36
C TYR A 19 -1.55 -11.55 -9.53
N LEU A 20 -2.35 -11.56 -8.45
CA LEU A 20 -3.68 -10.97 -8.48
C LEU A 20 -3.60 -9.45 -8.65
N HIS A 21 -4.51 -8.90 -9.46
CA HIS A 21 -4.73 -7.47 -9.52
C HIS A 21 -5.54 -7.00 -8.31
N THR A 22 -5.49 -5.71 -8.03
CA THR A 22 -6.15 -5.12 -6.87
C THR A 22 -7.67 -5.34 -6.88
N ALA A 23 -8.32 -5.32 -8.05
CA ALA A 23 -9.75 -5.58 -8.17
C ALA A 23 -10.14 -6.99 -7.70
N GLU A 24 -9.36 -8.00 -8.06
CA GLU A 24 -9.58 -9.39 -7.63
C GLU A 24 -9.38 -9.54 -6.12
N LEU A 25 -8.33 -8.92 -5.58
CA LEU A 25 -8.07 -8.90 -4.14
C LEU A 25 -9.21 -8.22 -3.37
N PHE A 26 -9.72 -7.09 -3.87
CA PHE A 26 -10.83 -6.38 -3.24
C PHE A 26 -12.13 -7.19 -3.30
N SER A 27 -12.43 -7.82 -4.44
CA SER A 27 -13.60 -8.71 -4.57
C SER A 27 -13.59 -9.85 -3.55
N PHE A 28 -12.42 -10.50 -3.37
CA PHE A 28 -12.25 -11.49 -2.32
C PHE A 28 -12.45 -10.89 -0.92
N CYS A 29 -11.87 -9.72 -0.66
CA CYS A 29 -12.03 -9.05 0.63
C CYS A 29 -13.49 -8.69 0.93
N ASP A 30 -14.25 -8.20 -0.06
CA ASP A 30 -15.67 -7.86 0.10
C ASP A 30 -16.50 -9.09 0.50
N ARG A 31 -16.26 -10.24 -0.14
CA ARG A 31 -16.95 -11.51 0.16
C ARG A 31 -16.72 -11.99 1.58
N HIS A 32 -15.49 -11.86 2.08
CA HIS A 32 -15.10 -12.36 3.40
C HIS A 32 -15.05 -11.27 4.48
N ARG A 33 -15.56 -10.06 4.18
CA ARG A 33 -15.55 -8.90 5.10
C ARG A 33 -14.14 -8.55 5.62
N ILE A 34 -13.10 -8.80 4.83
CA ILE A 34 -11.73 -8.42 5.15
C ILE A 34 -11.58 -6.92 4.87
N PRO A 35 -11.19 -6.08 5.84
CA PRO A 35 -11.10 -4.66 5.61
C PRO A 35 -9.94 -4.32 4.66
N TYR A 36 -10.19 -3.45 3.70
CA TYR A 36 -9.16 -2.86 2.81
C TYR A 36 -9.35 -1.36 2.58
N LYS A 37 -10.38 -0.75 3.18
CA LYS A 37 -10.57 0.70 3.18
C LYS A 37 -9.87 1.29 4.39
N ILE A 38 -9.23 2.44 4.21
CA ILE A 38 -8.60 3.18 5.30
C ILE A 38 -9.69 3.93 6.06
N LEU A 39 -9.64 3.83 7.38
CA LEU A 39 -10.49 4.61 8.28
C LEU A 39 -9.68 5.78 8.84
N ILE A 40 -10.38 6.86 9.17
CA ILE A 40 -9.84 7.98 9.94
C ILE A 40 -10.63 8.12 11.24
N GLU A 41 -9.93 8.48 12.30
CA GLU A 41 -10.57 8.94 13.54
C GLU A 41 -10.91 10.42 13.41
N THR A 42 -12.14 10.79 13.77
CA THR A 42 -12.64 12.17 13.75
C THR A 42 -12.39 12.86 15.10
N ASN A 43 -12.60 14.18 15.17
CA ASN A 43 -12.44 14.96 16.40
C ASN A 43 -13.32 14.46 17.56
N ASN A 44 -14.46 13.83 17.24
CA ASN A 44 -15.39 13.28 18.22
C ASN A 44 -15.06 11.84 18.63
N GLY A 45 -13.94 11.27 18.15
CA GLY A 45 -13.52 9.89 18.42
C GLY A 45 -14.21 8.83 17.54
N GLU A 46 -15.07 9.24 16.60
CA GLU A 46 -15.73 8.31 15.68
C GLU A 46 -14.81 7.89 14.53
N LEU A 47 -14.97 6.67 14.04
CA LEU A 47 -14.27 6.17 12.86
C LEU A 47 -15.08 6.43 11.59
N LYS A 48 -14.49 7.13 10.62
CA LYS A 48 -15.07 7.38 9.30
C LYS A 48 -14.31 6.65 8.20
N THR A 49 -15.05 6.05 7.29
CA THR A 49 -14.46 5.41 6.10
C THR A 49 -14.01 6.45 5.08
N THR A 50 -12.79 6.34 4.58
CA THR A 50 -12.26 7.19 3.50
C THR A 50 -12.50 6.57 2.12
N ARG A 51 -12.21 7.34 1.06
CA ARG A 51 -12.16 6.81 -0.31
C ARG A 51 -10.87 6.02 -0.57
N ASP A 52 -9.86 6.21 0.27
CA ASP A 52 -8.58 5.55 0.14
C ASP A 52 -8.67 4.07 0.52
N ARG A 53 -7.97 3.27 -0.28
CA ARG A 53 -7.79 1.84 -0.04
C ARG A 53 -6.38 1.57 0.40
N ASP A 54 -6.21 0.51 1.16
CA ASP A 54 -4.91 -0.01 1.54
C ASP A 54 -4.09 -0.42 0.31
N ARG A 55 -2.77 -0.29 0.45
CA ARG A 55 -1.82 -0.74 -0.57
C ARG A 55 -1.93 -2.25 -0.74
N LYS A 56 -1.67 -2.74 -1.96
CA LYS A 56 -1.71 -4.16 -2.32
C LYS A 56 -0.98 -5.06 -1.32
N LYS A 57 0.22 -4.64 -0.85
CA LYS A 57 1.00 -5.35 0.18
C LYS A 57 0.23 -5.58 1.48
N ILE A 58 -0.49 -4.58 1.97
CA ILE A 58 -1.29 -4.65 3.21
C ILE A 58 -2.48 -5.58 3.03
N VAL A 59 -3.17 -5.47 1.89
CA VAL A 59 -4.32 -6.32 1.55
C VAL A 59 -3.90 -7.78 1.43
N LEU A 60 -2.81 -8.06 0.72
CA LEU A 60 -2.24 -9.41 0.61
C LEU A 60 -1.85 -10.00 1.97
N ARG A 61 -1.29 -9.18 2.87
CA ARG A 61 -0.97 -9.61 4.24
C ARG A 61 -2.24 -10.01 5.00
N ARG A 62 -3.33 -9.23 4.89
CA ARG A 62 -4.62 -9.56 5.55
C ARG A 62 -5.25 -10.83 4.97
N ILE A 63 -5.27 -10.96 3.64
CA ILE A 63 -5.75 -12.18 2.97
C ILE A 63 -4.92 -13.39 3.42
N THR A 64 -3.59 -13.27 3.42
CA THR A 64 -2.69 -14.34 3.86
C THR A 64 -2.95 -14.75 5.30
N HIS A 65 -3.14 -13.78 6.19
CA HIS A 65 -3.49 -14.05 7.58
C HIS A 65 -4.83 -14.79 7.69
N PHE A 66 -5.88 -14.27 7.06
CA PHE A 66 -7.20 -14.91 7.02
C PHE A 66 -7.16 -16.33 6.48
N LEU A 67 -6.42 -16.58 5.39
CA LEU A 67 -6.29 -17.92 4.81
C LEU A 67 -5.62 -18.91 5.78
N LYS A 68 -4.65 -18.43 6.58
CA LYS A 68 -3.90 -19.23 7.54
C LYS A 68 -4.64 -19.48 8.85
N THR A 69 -5.37 -18.49 9.36
CA THR A 69 -5.93 -18.52 10.73
C THR A 69 -7.45 -18.54 10.75
N GLY A 70 -8.12 -18.16 9.66
CA GLY A 70 -9.56 -17.88 9.64
C GLY A 70 -9.95 -16.54 10.27
N GLU A 71 -8.99 -15.78 10.79
CA GLU A 71 -9.25 -14.52 11.50
C GLU A 71 -9.16 -13.30 10.59
N ILE A 72 -10.01 -12.30 10.86
CA ILE A 72 -10.02 -11.04 10.11
C ILE A 72 -9.16 -10.01 10.86
N SER A 73 -8.08 -9.56 10.22
CA SER A 73 -7.23 -8.48 10.77
C SER A 73 -7.97 -7.15 10.84
N LYS A 74 -7.61 -6.31 11.81
CA LYS A 74 -8.14 -4.94 11.96
C LYS A 74 -7.88 -4.06 10.72
N PRO A 75 -8.77 -3.08 10.45
CA PRO A 75 -8.56 -2.09 9.39
C PRO A 75 -7.36 -1.19 9.69
N THR A 76 -6.86 -0.51 8.65
CA THR A 76 -5.88 0.56 8.82
C THR A 76 -6.64 1.79 9.31
N VAL A 77 -6.19 2.37 10.41
CA VAL A 77 -6.79 3.56 11.01
C VAL A 77 -5.73 4.65 11.09
N PHE A 78 -6.04 5.82 10.54
CA PHE A 78 -5.27 7.03 10.77
C PHE A 78 -5.93 7.78 11.93
N VAL A 79 -5.20 7.89 13.04
CA VAL A 79 -5.67 8.54 14.26
C VAL A 79 -5.82 10.05 14.05
N LYS A 80 -6.63 10.71 14.88
CA LYS A 80 -6.95 12.13 14.71
C LYS A 80 -5.70 13.02 14.63
N GLY A 81 -4.64 12.68 15.36
CA GLY A 81 -3.39 13.45 15.41
C GLY A 81 -2.59 13.50 14.09
N VAL A 82 -2.97 12.70 13.09
CA VAL A 82 -2.34 12.70 11.76
C VAL A 82 -3.28 13.10 10.64
N VAL A 83 -4.51 13.53 10.94
CA VAL A 83 -5.56 13.81 9.96
C VAL A 83 -5.87 15.30 9.94
N GLU A 84 -5.78 15.92 8.76
CA GLU A 84 -6.22 17.29 8.49
C GLU A 84 -6.85 17.33 7.10
N LEU A 85 -8.16 17.58 7.05
CA LEU A 85 -8.96 17.45 5.82
C LEU A 85 -9.27 18.81 5.16
N SER A 86 -8.81 19.92 5.73
CA SER A 86 -8.93 21.26 5.12
C SER A 86 -8.04 21.46 3.88
N GLY A 87 -7.10 20.53 3.63
CA GLY A 87 -6.21 20.55 2.48
C GLY A 87 -4.85 21.16 2.81
N LEU A 88 -4.02 21.38 1.78
CA LEU A 88 -2.71 22.00 1.97
C LEU A 88 -2.87 23.50 2.24
N PRO A 89 -2.25 24.06 3.29
CA PRO A 89 -2.26 25.51 3.53
C PRO A 89 -1.63 26.31 2.38
N ASP A 90 -2.02 27.58 2.26
CA ASP A 90 -1.50 28.47 1.21
C ASP A 90 -0.01 28.77 1.35
N VAL A 91 0.48 28.82 2.58
CA VAL A 91 1.89 28.99 2.93
C VAL A 91 2.34 27.73 3.63
N ILE A 92 3.43 27.15 3.15
CA ILE A 92 4.06 25.96 3.73
C ILE A 92 5.54 26.22 3.96
N GLY A 93 6.04 25.75 5.08
CA GLY A 93 7.43 25.80 5.50
C GLY A 93 7.98 24.42 5.83
N LYS A 94 9.31 24.34 5.98
CA LYS A 94 10.03 23.08 6.24
C LYS A 94 9.61 22.37 7.54
N ASP A 95 9.15 23.14 8.52
CA ASP A 95 8.78 22.65 9.86
C ASP A 95 7.28 22.35 9.97
N ASP A 96 6.49 22.62 8.92
CA ASP A 96 5.08 22.26 8.86
C ASP A 96 4.92 20.74 8.68
N ARG A 97 3.88 20.20 9.32
CA ARG A 97 3.58 18.77 9.28
C ARG A 97 2.79 18.38 8.04
N ILE A 98 3.09 17.19 7.51
CA ILE A 98 2.39 16.57 6.40
C ILE A 98 1.32 15.63 6.95
N PHE A 99 0.13 16.17 7.19
CA PHE A 99 -1.04 15.40 7.62
C PHE A 99 -1.67 14.62 6.46
N TYR A 100 -2.40 13.56 6.81
CA TYR A 100 -3.34 12.91 5.90
C TYR A 100 -4.46 13.89 5.52
N GLY A 101 -4.59 14.15 4.22
CA GLY A 101 -5.51 15.14 3.65
C GLY A 101 -4.81 16.39 3.11
N CYS A 102 -3.64 16.76 3.66
CA CYS A 102 -2.81 17.86 3.14
C CYS A 102 -1.84 17.42 2.03
N TYR A 103 -1.50 16.14 1.93
CA TYR A 103 -0.56 15.68 0.91
C TYR A 103 -1.16 15.72 -0.51
N GLU A 104 -0.81 16.76 -1.25
CA GLU A 104 -1.22 16.95 -2.62
C GLU A 104 -0.09 16.62 -3.61
N LYS A 105 -0.13 15.40 -4.14
CA LYS A 105 0.91 14.83 -5.01
C LYS A 105 1.25 15.63 -6.29
N LYS A 106 0.41 16.59 -6.68
CA LYS A 106 0.60 17.45 -7.87
C LYS A 106 0.77 18.93 -7.52
N ASN A 107 0.72 19.29 -6.24
CA ASN A 107 0.77 20.69 -5.84
C ASN A 107 2.19 21.25 -6.07
N PRO A 108 2.34 22.31 -6.88
CA PRO A 108 3.66 22.86 -7.21
C PRO A 108 4.44 23.35 -6.00
N LYS A 109 3.78 23.95 -5.00
CA LYS A 109 4.43 24.47 -3.79
C LYS A 109 5.08 23.34 -3.00
N MET A 110 4.33 22.26 -2.77
CA MET A 110 4.82 21.06 -2.09
C MET A 110 5.99 20.41 -2.83
N ILE A 111 5.87 20.27 -4.16
CA ILE A 111 6.92 19.68 -4.99
C ILE A 111 8.19 20.56 -4.93
N ALA A 112 8.05 21.88 -5.02
CA ALA A 112 9.16 22.82 -4.95
C ALA A 112 9.88 22.73 -3.60
N LEU A 113 9.14 22.78 -2.49
CA LEU A 113 9.72 22.68 -1.14
C LEU A 113 10.46 21.34 -0.93
N LEU A 114 9.84 20.22 -1.30
CA LEU A 114 10.48 18.91 -1.17
C LEU A 114 11.69 18.77 -2.11
N SER A 115 11.63 19.37 -3.29
CA SER A 115 12.77 19.43 -4.21
C SER A 115 13.91 20.24 -3.59
N GLU A 116 13.65 21.40 -3.01
CA GLU A 116 14.65 22.22 -2.31
C GLU A 116 15.30 21.44 -1.16
N LEU A 117 14.48 20.85 -0.28
CA LEU A 117 14.93 20.09 0.89
C LEU A 117 15.76 18.83 0.55
N THR A 118 15.69 18.36 -0.70
CA THR A 118 16.40 17.17 -1.17
C THR A 118 17.44 17.49 -2.27
N GLY A 119 17.81 18.77 -2.43
CA GLY A 119 18.79 19.19 -3.44
C GLY A 119 18.39 18.84 -4.88
N GLY A 120 17.10 18.91 -5.20
CA GLY A 120 16.55 18.63 -6.53
C GLY A 120 16.20 17.16 -6.79
N ARG A 121 16.46 16.26 -5.83
CA ARG A 121 16.27 14.81 -6.02
C ARG A 121 14.83 14.36 -5.87
N TYR A 122 14.01 15.04 -5.08
CA TYR A 122 12.65 14.61 -4.78
C TYR A 122 11.85 14.28 -6.04
N ARG A 123 11.23 13.11 -6.03
CA ARG A 123 10.24 12.69 -7.03
C ARG A 123 9.01 12.16 -6.31
N ASN A 124 7.86 12.71 -6.65
CA ASN A 124 6.60 12.10 -6.27
C ASN A 124 6.45 10.74 -7.00
N GLY A 125 6.47 9.67 -6.23
CA GLY A 125 6.45 8.30 -6.74
C GLY A 125 5.96 7.31 -5.71
N ALA A 126 6.24 6.02 -5.94
CA ALA A 126 5.86 4.95 -5.01
C ALA A 126 6.45 5.20 -3.62
N VAL A 127 7.77 5.45 -3.53
CA VAL A 127 8.49 5.70 -2.26
C VAL A 127 7.80 6.75 -1.40
N ALA A 128 7.53 7.94 -1.95
CA ALA A 128 6.88 9.02 -1.22
C ALA A 128 5.52 8.62 -0.62
N ARG A 129 4.69 7.93 -1.41
CA ARG A 129 3.35 7.50 -0.98
C ARG A 129 3.38 6.34 0.02
N ILE A 130 4.38 5.46 -0.11
CA ILE A 130 4.62 4.36 0.81
C ILE A 130 4.98 4.95 2.18
N LEU A 131 5.99 5.82 2.22
CA LEU A 131 6.48 6.42 3.46
C LEU A 131 5.41 7.21 4.19
N LEU A 132 4.70 8.12 3.51
CA LEU A 132 3.66 8.92 4.17
C LEU A 132 2.56 8.06 4.79
N ARG A 133 2.12 7.02 4.07
CA ARG A 133 1.12 6.09 4.62
C ARG A 133 1.64 5.30 5.80
N ASP A 134 2.93 4.98 5.82
CA ASP A 134 3.55 4.29 6.95
C ASP A 134 3.71 5.22 8.17
N PHE A 135 4.03 6.49 7.97
CA PHE A 135 3.98 7.51 9.04
C PHE A 135 2.56 7.61 9.63
N TRP A 136 1.55 7.85 8.79
CA TRP A 136 0.18 8.03 9.28
C TRP A 136 -0.38 6.77 9.93
N ALA A 137 -0.03 5.58 9.44
CA ALA A 137 -0.44 4.31 10.06
C ALA A 137 0.19 4.09 11.45
N ARG A 138 1.32 4.74 11.76
CA ARG A 138 1.92 4.76 13.10
C ARG A 138 1.41 5.88 13.99
N GLY A 139 0.54 6.75 13.48
CA GLY A 139 0.08 7.93 14.21
C GLY A 139 1.10 9.08 14.22
N GLU A 140 2.01 9.09 13.24
CA GLU A 140 2.99 10.15 13.04
C GLU A 140 2.62 11.03 11.83
N ALA A 141 2.69 12.34 11.99
CA ALA A 141 2.63 13.31 10.89
C ALA A 141 4.01 14.01 10.82
N PRO A 142 4.88 13.60 9.88
CA PRO A 142 6.24 14.14 9.82
C PRO A 142 6.21 15.59 9.33
N THR A 143 7.19 16.38 9.74
CA THR A 143 7.46 17.67 9.09
C THR A 143 7.99 17.47 7.67
N PHE A 144 7.93 18.51 6.84
CA PHE A 144 8.53 18.46 5.49
C PHE A 144 10.03 18.11 5.52
N VAL A 145 10.78 18.66 6.48
CA VAL A 145 12.22 18.37 6.62
C VAL A 145 12.49 16.94 7.09
N GLU A 146 11.70 16.40 8.02
CA GLU A 146 11.83 14.99 8.45
C GLU A 146 11.47 14.04 7.32
N PHE A 147 10.36 14.32 6.62
CA PHE A 147 9.93 13.51 5.49
C PHE A 147 10.96 13.53 4.36
N ALA A 148 11.54 14.69 4.03
CA ALA A 148 12.58 14.80 3.01
C ALA A 148 13.78 13.90 3.33
N LYS A 149 14.32 13.97 4.57
CA LYS A 149 15.46 13.13 5.01
C LYS A 149 15.16 11.64 4.90
N VAL A 150 13.98 11.21 5.36
CA VAL A 150 13.58 9.79 5.31
C VAL A 150 13.32 9.36 3.86
N TRP A 151 12.76 10.25 3.04
CA TRP A 151 12.55 10.00 1.62
C TRP A 151 13.86 9.79 0.86
N GLU A 152 14.89 10.59 1.13
CA GLU A 152 16.20 10.44 0.45
C GLU A 152 16.81 9.08 0.72
N LYS A 153 16.89 8.70 2.00
CA LYS A 153 17.39 7.38 2.40
C LYS A 153 16.59 6.25 1.74
N ALA A 154 15.25 6.35 1.81
CA ALA A 154 14.40 5.31 1.24
C ALA A 154 14.47 5.26 -0.30
N ALA A 155 14.74 6.38 -0.97
CA ALA A 155 14.88 6.44 -2.42
C ALA A 155 16.17 5.75 -2.89
N GLU A 156 17.25 5.87 -2.11
CA GLU A 156 18.52 5.17 -2.37
C GLU A 156 18.41 3.66 -2.10
N GLU A 157 17.68 3.28 -1.04
CA GLU A 157 17.52 1.88 -0.64
C GLU A 157 16.40 1.15 -1.40
N TYR A 158 15.58 1.85 -2.19
CA TYR A 158 14.40 1.28 -2.84
C TYR A 158 14.79 0.22 -3.88
N SER A 159 14.35 -1.02 -3.65
CA SER A 159 14.48 -2.11 -4.60
C SER A 159 13.14 -2.80 -4.84
N LEU A 160 12.82 -3.10 -6.10
CA LEU A 160 11.62 -3.87 -6.48
C LEU A 160 11.58 -5.26 -5.82
N ASP A 161 12.74 -5.81 -5.45
CA ASP A 161 12.81 -7.11 -4.77
C ASP A 161 12.20 -7.08 -3.35
N GLN A 162 12.10 -5.90 -2.74
CA GLN A 162 11.45 -5.71 -1.44
C GLN A 162 9.91 -5.59 -1.56
N HIS A 163 9.39 -5.64 -2.79
CA HIS A 163 7.99 -5.44 -3.15
C HIS A 163 7.45 -6.65 -3.92
N PRO A 164 7.28 -7.82 -3.28
CA PRO A 164 6.75 -9.01 -3.95
C PRO A 164 5.34 -8.80 -4.51
N GLU A 165 4.56 -7.84 -3.99
CA GLU A 165 3.28 -7.43 -4.58
C GLU A 165 3.40 -6.82 -5.99
N ALA A 166 4.62 -6.42 -6.37
CA ALA A 166 5.02 -5.98 -7.69
C ALA A 166 5.61 -7.12 -8.53
N ALA A 167 5.32 -8.40 -8.22
CA ALA A 167 5.86 -9.59 -8.90
C ALA A 167 5.94 -9.44 -10.43
N TYR A 168 4.91 -8.89 -11.07
CA TYR A 168 4.94 -8.59 -12.50
C TYR A 168 6.05 -7.61 -12.92
N LEU A 169 6.19 -6.49 -12.21
CA LEU A 169 7.25 -5.51 -12.47
C LEU A 169 8.63 -6.11 -12.19
N THR A 170 8.75 -6.96 -11.17
CA THR A 170 9.98 -7.69 -10.83
C THR A 170 10.37 -8.67 -11.94
N ASP A 171 9.43 -9.47 -12.43
CA ASP A 171 9.67 -10.42 -13.54
C ASP A 171 10.07 -9.66 -14.82
N ARG A 172 9.42 -8.51 -15.08
CA ARG A 172 9.76 -7.65 -16.21
C ARG A 172 11.14 -7.01 -16.07
N SER A 173 11.51 -6.51 -14.88
CA SER A 173 12.82 -5.89 -14.67
C SER A 173 13.97 -6.89 -14.74
N LYS A 174 13.72 -8.16 -14.39
CA LYS A 174 14.71 -9.24 -14.45
C LYS A 174 14.81 -9.90 -15.84
N GLY A 175 13.99 -9.48 -16.80
CA GLY A 175 13.93 -10.10 -18.12
C GLY A 175 13.38 -11.54 -18.12
N THR A 176 12.80 -11.99 -17.00
CA THR A 176 12.19 -13.32 -16.86
C THR A 176 10.74 -13.33 -17.34
N ALA A 177 10.12 -12.16 -17.52
CA ALA A 177 8.85 -12.02 -18.21
C ALA A 177 9.05 -12.19 -19.72
N GLY A 178 8.73 -13.37 -20.24
CA GLY A 178 8.64 -13.62 -21.68
C GLY A 178 7.55 -12.78 -22.37
N GLY A 179 7.49 -12.84 -23.70
CA GLY A 179 6.42 -12.17 -24.48
C GLY A 179 5.00 -12.64 -24.12
N ASP A 180 4.89 -13.80 -23.48
CA ASP A 180 3.67 -14.46 -23.02
C ASP A 180 3.33 -14.17 -21.53
N TRP A 181 4.00 -13.21 -20.90
CA TRP A 181 3.82 -12.91 -19.47
C TRP A 181 2.36 -12.73 -19.04
N LYS A 182 1.53 -12.16 -19.91
CA LYS A 182 0.11 -11.91 -19.65
C LYS A 182 -0.63 -13.23 -19.48
N THR A 183 -0.35 -14.20 -20.36
CA THR A 183 -0.86 -15.56 -20.30
C THR A 183 -0.42 -16.25 -19.00
N ILE A 184 0.86 -16.10 -18.61
CA ILE A 184 1.38 -16.68 -17.37
C ILE A 184 0.67 -16.08 -16.14
N ARG A 185 0.48 -14.75 -16.13
CA ARG A 185 -0.24 -14.05 -15.06
C ARG A 185 -1.69 -14.52 -14.98
N ASP A 186 -2.38 -14.61 -16.10
CA ASP A 186 -3.80 -14.99 -16.14
C ASP A 186 -3.99 -16.45 -15.72
N MET A 187 -3.07 -17.34 -16.11
CA MET A 187 -3.02 -18.72 -15.62
C MET A 187 -2.84 -18.79 -14.10
N LYS A 188 -1.87 -18.05 -13.55
CA LYS A 188 -1.60 -17.98 -12.10
C LYS A 188 -2.80 -17.41 -11.33
N ALA A 189 -3.35 -16.29 -11.81
CA ALA A 189 -4.52 -15.65 -11.21
C ALA A 189 -5.75 -16.58 -11.22
N SER A 190 -6.03 -17.22 -12.36
CA SER A 190 -7.14 -18.18 -12.48
C SER A 190 -6.99 -19.36 -11.53
N ARG A 191 -5.77 -19.89 -11.36
CA ARG A 191 -5.50 -20.95 -10.37
C ARG A 191 -5.83 -20.47 -8.95
N VAL A 192 -5.35 -19.29 -8.56
CA VAL A 192 -5.61 -18.72 -7.24
C VAL A 192 -7.11 -18.50 -7.03
N LEU A 193 -7.79 -17.85 -7.98
CA LEU A 193 -9.22 -17.55 -7.86
C LEU A 193 -10.08 -18.81 -7.69
N ARG A 194 -9.79 -19.89 -8.44
CA ARG A 194 -10.50 -21.18 -8.25
C ARG A 194 -10.34 -21.76 -6.86
N ILE A 195 -9.18 -21.56 -6.23
CA ILE A 195 -8.95 -22.00 -4.85
C ILE A 195 -9.72 -21.09 -3.90
N LEU A 196 -9.63 -19.78 -4.10
CA LEU A 196 -10.31 -18.79 -3.25
C LEU A 196 -11.84 -18.84 -3.33
N GLU A 197 -12.42 -19.26 -4.45
CA GLU A 197 -13.87 -19.43 -4.64
C GLU A 197 -14.46 -20.62 -3.85
N ARG A 198 -13.62 -21.57 -3.44
CA ARG A 198 -14.03 -22.74 -2.66
C ARG A 198 -13.95 -22.50 -1.15
N LEU A 199 -13.50 -21.32 -0.73
CA LEU A 199 -13.34 -20.90 0.67
C LEU A 199 -14.47 -19.98 1.09
#